data_AF-A0A849FKN3-F1
#
_entry.id   AF-A0A849FKN3-F1
#
_cell.length_a   1.000
_cell.length_b   1.000
_cell.length_c   1.000
_cell.angle_alpha   90.00
_cell.angle_beta   90.00
_cell.angle_gamma   90.00
#
_symmetry.space_group_name_H-M   'P 1'
#
loop_
_entity.id
_entity.type
_entity.pdbx_description
1 polymer ?
#
loop_
_entity_poly.entity_id
_entity_poly.type
_entity_poly.pdbx_seq_one_letter_code
_entity_poly.pdbx_strand_id
1 'polypeptide(L)'
;VKFKTAVAVPKKDFKSAVKRNRIKRLLREAYRLNKHLLFNNSEGNFAFLILYLGKELPNYHEVEKGMQLILQKFLNTIDDAKDD
;
A
#
# COMPACT_ATOMS: atom_id res chain seq x y z
N VAL A 1 10.35 -12.89 7.35
CA VAL A 1 9.58 -11.89 6.57
C VAL A 1 9.90 -10.51 7.13
N LYS A 2 10.66 -9.68 6.41
CA LYS A 2 11.04 -8.33 6.88
C LYS A 2 9.89 -7.31 6.81
N PHE A 3 8.91 -7.53 5.95
CA PHE A 3 7.77 -6.63 5.76
C PHE A 3 6.44 -7.32 6.04
N LYS A 4 5.70 -6.83 7.04
CA LYS A 4 4.32 -7.24 7.32
C LYS A 4 3.37 -6.19 6.76
N THR A 5 2.28 -6.59 6.13
CA THR A 5 1.33 -5.65 5.51
C THR A 5 -0.11 -6.02 5.82
N ALA A 6 -0.91 -5.03 6.21
CA ALA A 6 -2.34 -5.11 6.37
C ALA A 6 -3.03 -4.07 5.46
N VAL A 7 -4.26 -4.37 5.04
CA VAL A 7 -5.08 -3.46 4.22
C VAL A 7 -6.42 -3.22 4.90
N ALA A 8 -6.85 -1.96 4.98
CA ALA A 8 -8.17 -1.60 5.50
C ALA A 8 -8.94 -0.72 4.51
N VAL A 9 -10.26 -0.91 4.53
CA VAL A 9 -11.21 -0.19 3.68
C VAL A 9 -12.40 0.22 4.56
N PRO A 10 -12.85 1.48 4.52
CA PRO A 10 -13.89 1.98 5.39
C PRO A 10 -15.23 1.26 5.13
N LYS A 11 -15.87 0.80 6.21
CA LYS A 11 -17.22 0.22 6.17
C LYS A 11 -18.30 1.27 5.88
N LYS A 12 -18.06 2.52 6.30
CA LYS A 12 -19.00 3.64 6.15
C LYS A 12 -19.32 3.89 4.67
N ASP A 13 -18.28 4.03 3.85
CA ASP A 13 -18.42 4.34 2.43
C ASP A 13 -18.73 3.08 1.60
N PHE A 14 -18.14 1.92 1.96
CA PHE A 14 -18.38 0.66 1.25
C PHE A 14 -19.15 -0.35 2.11
N LYS A 15 -20.47 -0.20 2.17
CA LYS A 15 -21.35 -1.12 2.93
C LYS A 15 -21.29 -2.56 2.41
N SER A 16 -21.22 -2.75 1.08
CA SER A 16 -21.12 -4.08 0.47
C SER A 16 -19.77 -4.75 0.76
N ALA A 17 -19.82 -5.96 1.31
CA ALA A 17 -18.62 -6.78 1.55
C ALA A 17 -17.88 -7.13 0.25
N VAL A 18 -18.62 -7.34 -0.84
CA VAL A 18 -18.05 -7.65 -2.16
C VAL A 18 -17.22 -6.47 -2.66
N LYS A 19 -17.76 -5.24 -2.58
CA LYS A 19 -17.05 -4.02 -2.96
C LYS A 19 -15.77 -3.83 -2.13
N ARG A 20 -15.86 -3.99 -0.80
CA ARG A 20 -14.68 -3.93 0.09
C ARG A 20 -13.63 -4.97 -0.27
N ASN A 21 -14.04 -6.21 -0.54
CA ASN A 21 -13.13 -7.28 -0.90
C ASN A 21 -12.43 -7.02 -2.24
N ARG A 22 -13.14 -6.45 -3.23
CA ARG A 22 -12.55 -6.01 -4.49
C ARG A 22 -11.46 -4.97 -4.27
N ILE A 23 -11.74 -3.92 -3.50
CA ILE A 23 -10.75 -2.88 -3.16
C ILE A 23 -9.54 -3.49 -2.44
N LYS A 24 -9.77 -4.32 -1.43
CA LYS A 24 -8.69 -5.00 -0.70
C LYS A 24 -7.85 -5.92 -1.60
N ARG A 25 -8.45 -6.57 -2.60
CA ARG A 25 -7.73 -7.36 -3.61
C ARG A 25 -6.84 -6.45 -4.46
N LEU A 26 -7.37 -5.35 -4.98
CA LEU A 26 -6.60 -4.38 -5.77
C LEU A 26 -5.41 -3.80 -4.99
N LEU A 27 -5.62 -3.40 -3.74
CA LEU A 27 -4.54 -2.89 -2.87
C LEU A 27 -3.44 -3.93 -2.66
N ARG A 28 -3.81 -5.19 -2.40
CA ARG A 28 -2.85 -6.27 -2.20
C ARG A 28 -2.08 -6.59 -3.46
N GLU A 29 -2.73 -6.62 -4.61
CA GLU A 29 -2.06 -6.89 -5.89
C GLU A 29 -1.11 -5.76 -6.28
N ALA A 30 -1.54 -4.50 -6.15
CA ALA A 30 -0.67 -3.34 -6.38
C ALA A 30 0.56 -3.38 -5.47
N TYR A 31 0.39 -3.70 -4.18
CA TYR A 31 1.51 -3.88 -3.26
C TYR A 31 2.41 -5.06 -3.68
N ARG A 32 1.82 -6.23 -4.00
CA ARG A 32 2.58 -7.45 -4.36
C ARG A 32 3.46 -7.22 -5.59
N LEU A 33 2.94 -6.56 -6.62
CA LEU A 33 3.67 -6.30 -7.86
C LEU A 33 4.78 -5.26 -7.67
N ASN A 34 4.55 -4.22 -6.85
CA ASN A 34 5.52 -3.17 -6.58
C ASN A 34 6.44 -3.47 -5.38
N LYS A 35 6.32 -4.64 -4.75
CA LYS A 35 7.07 -5.02 -3.55
C LYS A 35 8.59 -5.02 -3.77
N HIS A 36 9.03 -5.30 -5.00
CA HIS A 36 10.44 -5.32 -5.39
C HIS A 36 11.14 -3.97 -5.12
N LEU A 37 10.40 -2.86 -5.18
CA LEU A 37 10.92 -1.51 -4.87
C LEU A 37 11.46 -1.40 -3.44
N LEU A 38 10.92 -2.19 -2.50
CA LEU A 38 11.32 -2.16 -1.09
C LEU A 38 12.55 -3.04 -0.80
N PHE A 39 12.71 -4.15 -1.52
CA PHE A 39 13.62 -5.23 -1.11
C PHE A 39 15.11 -4.88 -1.24
N ASN A 40 15.49 -4.04 -2.19
CA ASN A 40 16.90 -3.74 -2.43
C ASN A 40 17.43 -2.59 -1.57
N ASN A 41 16.55 -1.75 -1.01
CA ASN A 41 16.93 -0.47 -0.41
C ASN A 41 16.73 -0.43 1.12
N SER A 42 16.19 -1.50 1.73
CA SER A 42 15.83 -1.45 3.15
C SER A 42 16.11 -2.76 3.90
N GLU A 43 16.97 -2.66 4.93
CA GLU A 43 17.35 -3.80 5.78
C GLU A 43 16.42 -4.00 7.00
N GLY A 44 15.56 -3.02 7.29
CA GLY A 44 14.70 -2.98 8.48
C GLY A 44 13.45 -3.87 8.44
N ASN A 45 12.90 -4.12 9.63
CA ASN A 45 11.62 -4.81 9.81
C ASN A 45 10.49 -3.79 9.91
N PHE A 46 9.60 -3.75 8.92
CA PHE A 46 8.50 -2.79 8.87
C PHE A 46 7.12 -3.46 8.87
N ALA A 47 6.15 -2.76 9.45
CA ALA A 47 4.74 -3.13 9.40
C ALA A 47 3.93 -2.02 8.74
N PHE A 48 3.32 -2.32 7.59
CA PHE A 48 2.47 -1.38 6.86
C PHE A 48 0.99 -1.62 7.13
N LEU A 49 0.26 -0.54 7.33
CA LEU A 49 -1.20 -0.52 7.29
C LEU A 49 -1.65 0.40 6.15
N ILE A 50 -2.17 -0.19 5.07
CA ILE A 50 -2.59 0.55 3.89
C ILE A 50 -4.09 0.81 3.98
N LEU A 51 -4.46 2.08 4.08
CA LEU A 51 -5.84 2.53 4.21
C LEU A 51 -6.35 3.09 2.89
N TYR A 52 -7.50 2.61 2.43
CA TYR A 52 -8.20 3.23 1.31
C TYR A 52 -9.11 4.36 1.80
N LEU A 53 -8.89 5.59 1.33
CA LEU A 53 -9.65 6.78 1.74
C LEU A 53 -10.59 7.30 0.65
N GLY A 54 -10.61 6.67 -0.53
CA GLY A 54 -11.50 7.05 -1.62
C GLY A 54 -12.95 6.70 -1.32
N LYS A 55 -13.89 7.44 -1.91
CA LYS A 55 -15.34 7.21 -1.75
C LYS A 55 -15.94 6.36 -2.87
N GLU A 56 -15.20 6.19 -3.97
CA GLU A 56 -15.64 5.47 -5.17
C GLU A 56 -14.91 4.14 -5.35
N LEU A 57 -15.42 3.28 -6.23
CA LEU A 57 -14.72 2.04 -6.58
C LEU A 57 -13.53 2.38 -7.49
N PRO A 58 -12.29 2.14 -7.05
CA PRO A 58 -11.15 2.43 -7.88
C PRO A 58 -11.00 1.37 -8.98
N ASN A 59 -10.30 1.75 -10.03
CA ASN A 59 -9.69 0.82 -10.97
C ASN A 59 -8.28 0.42 -10.52
N TYR A 60 -7.68 -0.57 -11.18
CA TYR A 60 -6.35 -1.06 -10.81
C TYR A 60 -5.27 0.02 -10.97
N HIS A 61 -5.29 0.77 -12.08
CA HIS A 61 -4.26 1.74 -12.42
C HIS A 61 -4.19 2.90 -11.41
N GLU A 62 -5.34 3.37 -10.92
CA GLU A 62 -5.42 4.36 -9.84
C GLU A 62 -4.75 3.87 -8.55
N VAL A 63 -5.01 2.61 -8.18
CA VAL A 63 -4.44 2.00 -6.97
C VAL A 63 -2.94 1.77 -7.12
N GLU A 64 -2.50 1.29 -8.28
CA GLU A 64 -1.09 1.06 -8.60
C GLU A 64 -0.28 2.35 -8.54
N LYS A 65 -0.76 3.41 -9.19
CA LYS A 65 -0.10 4.73 -9.17
C LYS A 65 0.02 5.27 -7.75
N GLY A 66 -1.04 5.16 -6.95
CA GLY A 66 -1.00 5.57 -5.54
C GLY A 66 -0.03 4.73 -4.71
N MET A 67 0.02 3.41 -4.95
CA MET A 67 0.95 2.51 -4.28
C MET A 67 2.41 2.86 -4.57
N GLN A 68 2.77 3.02 -5.84
CA GLN A 68 4.13 3.40 -6.25
C GLN A 68 4.56 4.71 -5.61
N LEU A 69 3.69 5.72 -5.62
CA LEU A 69 3.98 7.02 -5.01
C LEU A 69 4.26 6.90 -3.50
N ILE A 70 3.46 6.14 -2.76
CA ILE A 70 3.63 5.98 -1.31
C ILE A 70 4.90 5.19 -1.00
N LEU A 71 5.18 4.12 -1.77
CA LEU A 71 6.39 3.32 -1.57
C LEU A 71 7.66 4.13 -1.87
N GLN A 72 7.67 4.94 -2.94
CA GLN A 72 8.81 5.80 -3.25
C GLN A 72 9.02 6.86 -2.17
N LYS A 73 7.94 7.50 -1.69
CA LYS A 73 8.04 8.46 -0.58
C LYS A 73 8.61 7.81 0.68
N PHE A 74 8.16 6.61 1.01
CA PHE A 74 8.69 5.85 2.13
C PHE A 74 10.20 5.58 1.98
N LEU A 75 10.64 5.16 0.79
CA LEU A 75 12.07 4.92 0.50
C LEU A 75 12.91 6.18 0.70
N ASN A 76 12.46 7.32 0.17
CA ASN A 76 13.19 8.57 0.35
C ASN A 76 13.31 8.94 1.84
N THR A 77 12.21 8.82 2.61
CA THR A 77 12.22 9.14 4.05
C THR A 77 13.13 8.23 4.88
N ILE A 78 13.28 6.96 4.51
CA ILE A 78 14.20 6.06 5.24
C ILE A 78 15.67 6.26 4.85
N ASP A 79 15.95 6.80 3.66
CA ASP A 79 17.32 7.10 3.25
C ASP A 79 17.78 8.42 3.86
N ASP A 80 16.93 9.44 3.88
CA ASP A 80 17.20 10.71 4.58
C ASP A 80 17.52 10.49 6.08
N ALA A 81 16.87 9.52 6.72
CA ALA A 81 17.09 9.19 8.13
C ALA A 81 18.36 8.36 8.41
N LYS A 82 19.12 7.94 7.39
CA LYS A 82 20.42 7.27 7.55
C LYS A 82 21.61 8.23 7.44
N ASP A 83 21.40 9.41 6.88
CA ASP A 83 22.44 10.43 6.65
C ASP A 83 22.58 11.44 7.81
N ASP A 84 21.77 11.30 8.86
CA ASP A 84 21.87 11.98 10.17
C ASP A 84 22.39 11.03 11.27
#